data_AF-A0A022RJP9-F1
#
_entry.id   AF-A0A022RJP9-F1
#
_cell.length_a   1.000
_cell.length_b   1.000
_cell.length_c   1.000
_cell.angle_alpha   90.00
_cell.angle_beta   90.00
_cell.angle_gamma   90.00
#
_symmetry.space_group_name_H-M   'P 1'
#
loop_
_entity.id
_entity.type
_entity.pdbx_description
1 polymer ?
#
loop_
_entity_poly.entity_id
_entity_poly.type
_entity_poly.pdbx_seq_one_letter_code
_entity_poly.pdbx_strand_id
1 'polypeptide(L)'
;MAANAANSGLRLHAGSMDDEESQISGRSKIQPASTPGQENWVVDPDQKKQQLPPTISDILGLDDLFSLEVWRASVGELLGTAVLVFMLDTIVISTIESDIKMPNLVLSALAAIIITILLLAVHPVSGGHINPIISFSAALVGIISLSKALIYIVAQCIGATLGALALKAVVSSTIEQSFSLGGCTLTVVTAGPNGPVEIGIGTAQAFWLEIFCSFIFLFASIWMAYDHRQAKELGHVLVFSIVGVVLGLLVFVSTTVTTQKGYAGAGMNPARCLGAAIVRGGHLWEGHWVFWAGPGIACVAFYLYTKIIPRNHHRSKAYDHDFYNIVKVVFRNRGERKD
;
A
#
# COMPACT_ATOMS: atom_id res chain seq x y z
N MET A 1 -66.40 5.60 40.60
CA MET A 1 -65.56 5.63 39.38
C MET A 1 -65.48 4.21 38.87
N ALA A 2 -66.15 3.96 37.74
CA ALA A 2 -66.46 2.64 37.21
C ALA A 2 -65.32 2.05 36.37
N ALA A 3 -65.31 0.72 36.35
CA ALA A 3 -64.39 -0.19 35.66
C ALA A 3 -64.55 -0.21 34.14
N ASN A 4 -63.56 -0.74 33.42
CA ASN A 4 -63.82 -1.88 32.53
C ASN A 4 -62.55 -2.60 32.03
N ALA A 5 -62.71 -3.91 31.92
CA ALA A 5 -61.81 -4.86 31.29
C ALA A 5 -62.03 -4.93 29.77
N ALA A 6 -61.00 -5.45 29.08
CA ALA A 6 -60.98 -6.28 27.88
C ALA A 6 -61.98 -6.07 26.71
N ASN A 7 -61.42 -6.27 25.51
CA ASN A 7 -62.02 -6.90 24.32
C ASN A 7 -62.46 -5.97 23.15
N SER A 8 -61.72 -6.04 22.04
CA SER A 8 -62.20 -5.87 20.65
C SER A 8 -61.01 -6.15 19.71
N GLY A 9 -61.01 -7.05 18.73
CA GLY A 9 -62.12 -7.60 17.99
C GLY A 9 -62.38 -6.79 16.72
N LEU A 10 -61.84 -7.27 15.59
CA LEU A 10 -62.40 -7.20 14.22
C LEU A 10 -62.38 -5.85 13.46
N ARG A 11 -61.72 -5.79 12.28
CA ARG A 11 -62.35 -5.77 10.94
C ARG A 11 -61.38 -5.31 9.83
N LEU A 12 -61.08 -6.24 8.93
CA LEU A 12 -60.65 -6.01 7.56
C LEU A 12 -61.90 -5.85 6.67
N HIS A 13 -61.87 -4.90 5.73
CA HIS A 13 -62.61 -4.89 4.47
C HIS A 13 -61.71 -4.14 3.47
N ALA A 14 -61.09 -4.78 2.48
CA ALA A 14 -61.65 -5.42 1.28
C ALA A 14 -62.15 -4.39 0.25
N GLY A 15 -61.36 -4.23 -0.82
CA GLY A 15 -61.78 -3.86 -2.16
C GLY A 15 -61.28 -4.95 -3.11
N SER A 16 -62.24 -5.65 -3.72
CA SER A 16 -62.15 -6.88 -4.52
C SER A 16 -61.75 -6.64 -5.98
N MET A 17 -61.19 -7.66 -6.63
CA MET A 17 -61.90 -8.45 -7.67
C MET A 17 -60.97 -9.51 -8.27
N ASP A 18 -61.28 -10.77 -7.95
CA ASP A 18 -61.08 -11.94 -8.83
C ASP A 18 -62.03 -11.79 -10.06
N ASP A 19 -61.96 -12.45 -11.22
CA ASP A 19 -61.41 -13.70 -11.73
C ASP A 19 -61.32 -13.56 -13.27
N GLU A 20 -60.50 -14.34 -13.97
CA GLU A 20 -60.96 -15.31 -14.99
C GLU A 20 -59.83 -15.82 -15.91
N GLU A 21 -59.84 -17.14 -16.02
CA GLU A 21 -58.93 -18.02 -16.70
C GLU A 21 -59.41 -18.34 -18.14
N SER A 22 -58.49 -18.83 -18.96
CA SER A 22 -58.68 -19.59 -20.20
C SER A 22 -58.83 -18.83 -21.53
N GLN A 23 -57.84 -19.03 -22.41
CA GLN A 23 -57.97 -19.63 -23.74
C GLN A 23 -56.64 -19.49 -24.51
N ILE A 24 -55.95 -20.60 -24.73
CA ILE A 24 -55.50 -21.11 -26.05
C ILE A 24 -54.37 -22.15 -25.84
N SER A 25 -54.81 -23.40 -25.89
CA SER A 25 -54.17 -24.61 -26.39
C SER A 25 -52.82 -24.47 -27.14
N GLY A 26 -51.87 -25.34 -26.79
CA GLY A 26 -51.07 -26.02 -27.82
C GLY A 26 -49.58 -26.23 -27.56
N ARG A 27 -49.26 -27.47 -27.16
CA ARG A 27 -48.01 -28.22 -27.45
C ARG A 27 -46.86 -28.15 -26.43
N SER A 28 -46.93 -29.10 -25.50
CA SER A 28 -45.77 -29.71 -24.82
C SER A 28 -44.69 -30.15 -25.82
N LYS A 29 -43.45 -29.69 -25.58
CA LYS A 29 -42.22 -30.44 -25.87
C LYS A 29 -41.24 -30.22 -24.73
N ILE A 30 -41.14 -31.22 -23.87
CA ILE A 30 -40.04 -31.41 -22.93
C ILE A 30 -38.75 -31.58 -23.75
N GLN A 31 -37.72 -30.78 -23.48
CA GLN A 31 -36.39 -30.92 -24.07
C GLN A 31 -35.39 -31.22 -22.94
N PRO A 32 -34.58 -32.29 -23.04
CA PRO A 32 -33.66 -32.70 -21.98
C PRO A 32 -32.40 -31.81 -21.95
N ALA A 33 -31.78 -31.74 -20.78
CA ALA A 33 -30.56 -30.98 -20.51
C ALA A 33 -29.46 -31.26 -21.54
N SER A 34 -29.04 -30.21 -22.26
CA SER A 34 -27.91 -30.24 -23.18
C SER A 34 -26.59 -30.00 -22.44
N THR A 35 -25.63 -30.87 -22.74
CA THR A 35 -24.20 -30.76 -22.41
C THR A 35 -23.62 -29.40 -22.80
N PRO A 36 -22.69 -28.79 -22.03
CA PRO A 36 -22.07 -27.53 -22.44
C PRO A 36 -21.22 -27.76 -23.69
N GLY A 37 -21.55 -27.05 -24.78
CA GLY A 37 -20.77 -27.06 -26.01
C GLY A 37 -19.40 -26.44 -25.77
N GLN A 38 -18.34 -27.11 -26.27
CA GLN A 38 -17.02 -26.53 -26.40
C GLN A 38 -17.08 -25.34 -27.35
N GLU A 39 -16.85 -24.13 -26.84
CA GLU A 39 -16.46 -22.99 -27.67
C GLU A 39 -15.06 -23.25 -28.24
N ASN A 40 -15.01 -23.65 -29.51
CA ASN A 40 -13.78 -23.68 -30.27
C ASN A 40 -13.33 -22.24 -30.52
N TRP A 41 -12.32 -21.80 -29.77
CA TRP A 41 -11.54 -20.60 -30.09
C TRP A 41 -10.85 -20.82 -31.44
N VAL A 42 -11.42 -20.26 -32.50
CA VAL A 42 -10.71 -20.06 -33.76
C VAL A 42 -9.63 -19.02 -33.48
N VAL A 43 -8.42 -19.50 -33.24
CA VAL A 43 -7.23 -18.65 -33.20
C VAL A 43 -6.99 -18.17 -34.63
N ASP A 44 -7.18 -16.87 -34.85
CA ASP A 44 -6.80 -16.18 -36.08
C ASP A 44 -5.29 -16.43 -36.35
N PRO A 45 -4.92 -17.14 -37.43
CA PRO A 45 -3.53 -17.52 -37.69
C PRO A 45 -2.60 -16.32 -38.01
N ASP A 46 -3.14 -15.11 -38.20
CA ASP A 46 -2.36 -13.91 -38.55
C ASP A 46 -1.77 -13.13 -37.35
N GLN A 47 -1.97 -13.60 -36.11
CA GLN A 47 -1.38 -12.99 -34.90
C GLN A 47 0.02 -13.51 -34.53
N LYS A 48 0.69 -14.29 -35.38
CA LYS A 48 2.14 -14.53 -35.25
C LYS A 48 2.93 -13.37 -35.87
N LYS A 49 2.79 -12.16 -35.34
CA LYS A 49 3.89 -11.20 -35.46
C LYS A 49 5.08 -11.82 -34.74
N GLN A 50 6.17 -12.06 -35.47
CA GLN A 50 7.47 -12.34 -34.90
C GLN A 50 7.78 -11.22 -33.89
N GLN A 51 7.55 -11.47 -32.60
CA GLN A 51 7.97 -10.57 -31.55
C GLN A 51 9.50 -10.57 -31.57
N LEU A 52 10.09 -9.50 -32.13
CA LEU A 52 11.49 -9.21 -31.88
C LEU A 52 11.71 -9.24 -30.36
N PRO A 53 12.87 -9.71 -29.88
CA PRO A 53 13.18 -9.66 -28.46
C PRO A 53 13.02 -8.21 -27.98
N PRO A 54 12.30 -7.98 -26.87
CA PRO A 54 12.01 -6.64 -26.39
C PRO A 54 13.33 -5.87 -26.16
N THR A 55 13.35 -4.61 -26.57
CA THR A 55 14.53 -3.75 -26.44
C THR A 55 14.74 -3.38 -24.98
N ILE A 56 15.97 -3.05 -24.57
CA ILE A 56 16.25 -2.56 -23.20
C ILE A 56 15.37 -1.34 -22.87
N SER A 57 15.07 -0.47 -23.84
CA SER A 57 14.18 0.68 -23.67
C SER A 57 12.75 0.27 -23.33
N ASP A 58 12.21 -0.73 -24.05
CA ASP A 58 10.89 -1.28 -23.80
C ASP A 58 10.87 -1.89 -22.39
N ILE A 59 11.88 -2.70 -22.08
CA ILE A 59 12.00 -3.38 -20.79
C ILE A 59 12.08 -2.40 -19.60
N LEU A 60 12.85 -1.31 -19.72
CA LEU A 60 12.94 -0.27 -18.69
C LEU A 60 11.70 0.64 -18.64
N GLY A 61 10.84 0.58 -19.67
CA GLY A 61 9.66 1.41 -19.82
C GLY A 61 10.01 2.89 -20.00
N LEU A 62 11.02 3.22 -20.81
CA LEU A 62 11.43 4.61 -21.01
C LEU A 62 10.31 5.50 -21.60
N ASP A 63 9.33 4.89 -22.27
CA ASP A 63 8.15 5.58 -22.77
C ASP A 63 7.32 6.22 -21.64
N ASP A 64 7.37 5.65 -20.43
CA ASP A 64 6.69 6.21 -19.26
C ASP A 64 7.24 7.58 -18.85
N LEU A 65 8.50 7.91 -19.21
CA LEU A 65 9.08 9.23 -18.97
C LEU A 65 8.36 10.33 -19.75
N PHE A 66 7.75 10.00 -20.88
CA PHE A 66 7.05 10.93 -21.76
C PHE A 66 5.52 10.76 -21.68
N SER A 67 5.03 9.79 -20.91
CA SER A 67 3.60 9.52 -20.77
C SER A 67 2.91 10.53 -19.85
N LEU A 68 2.01 11.34 -20.42
CA LEU A 68 1.17 12.26 -19.66
C LEU A 68 0.32 11.55 -18.60
N GLU A 69 -0.10 10.31 -18.86
CA GLU A 69 -0.89 9.54 -17.89
C GLU A 69 -0.07 9.19 -16.66
N VAL A 70 1.21 8.80 -16.84
CA VAL A 70 2.12 8.51 -15.72
C VAL A 70 2.40 9.77 -14.90
N TRP A 71 2.63 10.90 -15.57
CA TRP A 71 2.83 12.18 -14.87
C TRP A 71 1.57 12.62 -14.11
N ARG A 72 0.37 12.46 -14.69
CA ARG A 72 -0.90 12.72 -13.98
C ARG A 72 -1.09 11.80 -12.79
N ALA A 73 -0.79 10.52 -12.93
CA ALA A 73 -0.82 9.56 -11.84
C ALA A 73 0.19 9.92 -10.73
N SER A 74 1.37 10.43 -11.08
CA SER A 74 2.38 10.88 -10.12
C SER A 74 1.92 12.05 -9.25
N VAL A 75 0.98 12.88 -9.73
CA VAL A 75 0.34 13.92 -8.90
C VAL A 75 -0.50 13.28 -7.79
N GLY A 76 -1.17 12.16 -8.07
CA GLY A 76 -1.87 11.37 -7.06
C GLY A 76 -0.93 10.83 -5.99
N GLU A 77 0.25 10.33 -6.38
CA GLU A 77 1.30 9.90 -5.45
C GLU A 77 1.84 11.06 -4.61
N LEU A 78 2.11 12.22 -5.22
CA LEU A 78 2.58 13.42 -4.53
C LEU A 78 1.58 13.90 -3.49
N LEU A 79 0.32 14.09 -3.87
CA LEU A 79 -0.72 14.58 -2.97
C LEU A 79 -1.06 13.54 -1.91
N GLY A 80 -1.15 12.26 -2.30
CA GLY A 80 -1.38 11.15 -1.39
C GLY A 80 -0.31 11.05 -0.31
N THR A 81 0.96 11.14 -0.68
CA THR A 81 2.07 11.11 0.29
C THR A 81 2.14 12.39 1.12
N ALA A 82 1.79 13.56 0.58
CA ALA A 82 1.70 14.79 1.36
C ALA A 82 0.65 14.69 2.48
N VAL A 83 -0.55 14.21 2.16
CA VAL A 83 -1.61 13.99 3.15
C VAL A 83 -1.23 12.87 4.12
N LEU A 84 -0.59 11.80 3.64
CA LEU A 84 -0.08 10.72 4.49
C LEU A 84 0.86 11.25 5.56
N VAL A 85 1.90 11.99 5.17
CA VAL A 85 2.91 12.50 6.11
C VAL A 85 2.27 13.49 7.07
N PHE A 86 1.47 14.44 6.57
CA PHE A 86 0.77 15.39 7.43
C PHE A 86 -0.09 14.68 8.49
N MET A 87 -0.98 13.77 8.07
CA MET A 87 -1.93 13.12 8.97
C MET A 87 -1.25 12.12 9.91
N LEU A 88 -0.40 11.24 9.39
CA LEU A 88 0.24 10.18 10.18
C LEU A 88 1.19 10.78 11.22
N ASP A 89 1.98 11.78 10.85
CA ASP A 89 2.93 12.39 11.78
C ASP A 89 2.21 13.26 12.83
N THR A 90 1.09 13.91 12.46
CA THR A 90 0.19 14.55 13.43
C THR A 90 -0.39 13.53 14.42
N ILE A 91 -0.82 12.36 13.94
CA ILE A 91 -1.32 11.27 14.80
C ILE A 91 -0.22 10.81 15.76
N VAL A 92 1.01 10.62 15.27
CA VAL A 92 2.17 10.25 16.11
C VAL A 92 2.37 11.29 17.22
N ILE A 93 2.47 12.57 16.86
CA ILE A 93 2.67 13.67 17.82
C ILE A 93 1.53 13.70 18.84
N SER A 94 0.28 13.77 18.37
CA SER A 94 -0.90 13.89 19.23
C SER A 94 -1.04 12.71 20.19
N THR A 95 -0.72 11.50 19.74
CA THR A 95 -0.85 10.30 20.57
C THR A 95 0.24 10.21 21.65
N ILE A 96 1.46 10.65 21.34
CA ILE A 96 2.58 10.66 22.31
C ILE A 96 2.44 11.82 23.30
N GLU A 97 1.94 12.98 22.84
CA GLU A 97 1.71 14.15 23.69
C GLU A 97 0.52 13.94 24.65
N SER A 98 -0.48 13.15 24.25
CA SER A 98 -1.65 12.87 25.07
C SER A 98 -1.32 11.98 26.28
N ASP A 99 -1.81 12.35 27.46
CA ASP A 99 -1.68 11.54 28.69
C ASP A 99 -2.69 10.38 28.72
N ILE A 100 -2.54 9.44 27.77
CA ILE A 100 -3.38 8.26 27.63
C ILE A 100 -2.65 7.00 28.07
N LYS A 101 -3.39 6.03 28.61
CA LYS A 101 -2.82 4.80 29.20
C LYS A 101 -2.14 3.87 28.18
N MET A 102 -2.59 3.86 26.92
CA MET A 102 -2.10 2.95 25.88
C MET A 102 -1.84 3.69 24.54
N PRO A 103 -0.85 4.60 24.49
CA PRO A 103 -0.60 5.42 23.31
C PRO A 103 -0.25 4.59 22.07
N ASN A 104 0.58 3.56 22.20
CA ASN A 104 0.97 2.71 21.08
C ASN A 104 -0.22 2.00 20.40
N LEU A 105 -1.23 1.60 21.18
CA LEU A 105 -2.44 0.96 20.65
C LEU A 105 -3.32 1.95 19.89
N VAL A 106 -3.48 3.16 20.43
CA VAL A 106 -4.24 4.24 19.76
C VAL A 106 -3.54 4.66 18.47
N LEU A 107 -2.22 4.85 18.51
CA LEU A 107 -1.41 5.15 17.33
C LEU A 107 -1.58 4.07 16.27
N SER A 108 -1.48 2.79 16.64
CA SER A 108 -1.67 1.65 15.75
C SER A 108 -3.04 1.65 15.07
N ALA A 109 -4.12 1.86 15.84
CA ALA A 109 -5.48 1.87 15.32
C ALA A 109 -5.70 3.04 14.35
N LEU A 110 -5.26 4.24 14.71
CA LEU A 110 -5.40 5.43 13.87
C LEU A 110 -4.54 5.33 12.60
N ALA A 111 -3.32 4.78 12.70
CA ALA A 111 -2.47 4.50 11.55
C ALA A 111 -3.15 3.52 10.57
N ALA A 112 -3.77 2.45 11.08
CA ALA A 112 -4.51 1.51 10.23
C ALA A 112 -5.67 2.17 9.48
N ILE A 113 -6.43 3.02 10.18
CA ILE A 113 -7.58 3.73 9.60
C ILE A 113 -7.12 4.71 8.52
N ILE A 114 -6.16 5.59 8.83
CA ILE A 114 -5.73 6.63 7.88
C ILE A 114 -5.08 6.03 6.64
N ILE A 115 -4.27 4.98 6.78
CA ILE A 115 -3.67 4.26 5.64
C ILE A 115 -4.77 3.67 4.76
N THR A 116 -5.76 2.99 5.35
CA THR A 116 -6.88 2.41 4.59
C THR A 116 -7.61 3.46 3.77
N ILE A 117 -7.94 4.60 4.39
CA ILE A 117 -8.66 5.70 3.72
C ILE A 117 -7.82 6.29 2.58
N LEU A 118 -6.52 6.53 2.81
CA LEU A 118 -5.65 7.11 1.80
C LEU A 118 -5.43 6.17 0.62
N LEU A 119 -5.26 4.87 0.87
CA LEU A 119 -5.17 3.89 -0.20
C LEU A 119 -6.44 3.89 -1.04
N LEU A 120 -7.62 3.89 -0.41
CA LEU A 120 -8.90 3.97 -1.13
C LEU A 120 -9.05 5.24 -1.97
N ALA A 121 -8.57 6.39 -1.46
CA ALA A 121 -8.67 7.66 -2.14
C ALA A 121 -7.69 7.79 -3.33
N VAL A 122 -6.45 7.31 -3.16
CA VAL A 122 -5.37 7.51 -4.13
C VAL A 122 -5.33 6.38 -5.18
N HIS A 123 -5.79 5.18 -4.81
CA HIS A 123 -5.76 4.01 -5.69
C HIS A 123 -6.37 4.24 -7.09
N PRO A 124 -7.56 4.85 -7.24
CA PRO A 124 -8.16 5.10 -8.56
C PRO A 124 -7.34 6.04 -9.46
N VAL A 125 -6.44 6.84 -8.87
CA VAL A 125 -5.63 7.84 -9.60
C VAL A 125 -4.30 7.26 -10.05
N SER A 126 -3.58 6.57 -9.17
CA SER A 126 -2.19 6.15 -9.42
C SER A 126 -1.90 4.67 -9.15
N GLY A 127 -2.82 3.95 -8.53
CA GLY A 127 -2.57 2.66 -7.90
C GLY A 127 -2.36 2.77 -6.39
N GLY A 128 -2.10 3.97 -5.86
CA GLY A 128 -2.06 4.26 -4.42
C GLY A 128 -0.84 3.68 -3.72
N HIS A 129 0.36 3.86 -4.28
CA HIS A 129 1.57 3.33 -3.66
C HIS A 129 1.97 4.15 -2.44
N ILE A 130 1.99 5.47 -2.56
CA ILE A 130 2.28 6.49 -1.53
C ILE A 130 3.53 6.19 -0.66
N ASN A 131 4.41 5.33 -1.15
CA ASN A 131 5.54 4.75 -0.44
C ASN A 131 6.59 4.20 -1.44
N PRO A 132 7.86 4.65 -1.35
CA PRO A 132 8.93 4.18 -2.24
C PRO A 132 9.11 2.66 -2.25
N ILE A 133 8.90 1.98 -1.13
CA ILE A 133 9.13 0.53 -1.06
C ILE A 133 8.06 -0.25 -1.82
N ILE A 134 6.84 0.29 -1.88
CA ILE A 134 5.74 -0.32 -2.66
C ILE A 134 6.03 -0.12 -4.14
N SER A 135 6.37 1.10 -4.58
CA SER A 135 6.77 1.37 -5.97
C SER A 135 7.97 0.54 -6.42
N PHE A 136 9.00 0.43 -5.59
CA PHE A 136 10.17 -0.37 -5.90
C PHE A 136 9.86 -1.87 -5.95
N SER A 137 9.12 -2.40 -4.98
CA SER A 137 8.68 -3.79 -4.96
C SER A 137 7.80 -4.12 -6.18
N ALA A 138 6.87 -3.24 -6.54
CA ALA A 138 6.02 -3.39 -7.73
C ALA A 138 6.87 -3.43 -9.01
N ALA A 139 7.93 -2.62 -9.11
CA ALA A 139 8.85 -2.67 -10.24
C ALA A 139 9.65 -3.98 -10.29
N LEU A 140 10.15 -4.46 -9.15
CA LEU A 140 10.89 -5.73 -9.09
C LEU A 140 10.02 -6.91 -9.52
N VAL A 141 8.76 -6.94 -9.08
CA VAL A 141 7.79 -7.99 -9.43
C VAL A 141 7.27 -7.83 -10.87
N GLY A 142 7.48 -6.68 -11.52
CA GLY A 142 7.09 -6.41 -12.90
C GLY A 142 5.64 -5.93 -13.06
N ILE A 143 5.06 -5.34 -12.01
CA ILE A 143 3.69 -4.75 -12.02
C ILE A 143 3.70 -3.37 -12.68
N ILE A 144 4.77 -2.60 -12.46
CA ILE A 144 5.04 -1.33 -13.12
C ILE A 144 6.45 -1.33 -13.70
N SER A 145 6.73 -0.46 -14.67
CA SER A 145 8.09 -0.28 -15.18
C SER A 145 9.00 0.37 -14.13
N LEU A 146 10.31 0.21 -14.31
CA LEU A 146 11.30 0.86 -13.45
C LEU A 146 11.23 2.39 -13.59
N SER A 147 10.95 2.90 -14.80
CA SER A 147 10.83 4.35 -15.05
C SER A 147 9.63 4.95 -14.32
N LYS A 148 8.46 4.28 -14.36
CA LYS A 148 7.27 4.69 -13.61
C LYS A 148 7.51 4.65 -12.11
N ALA A 149 8.19 3.61 -11.61
CA ALA A 149 8.53 3.52 -10.19
C ALA A 149 9.43 4.68 -9.74
N LEU A 150 10.42 5.06 -10.56
CA LEU A 150 11.29 6.20 -10.27
C LEU A 150 10.50 7.52 -10.21
N ILE A 151 9.61 7.76 -11.18
CA ILE A 151 8.72 8.94 -11.18
C ILE A 151 7.88 8.97 -9.89
N TYR A 152 7.30 7.84 -9.51
CA TYR A 152 6.50 7.73 -8.29
C TYR A 152 7.35 8.00 -7.04
N ILE A 153 8.55 7.43 -6.93
CA ILE A 153 9.44 7.65 -5.79
C ILE A 153 9.79 9.13 -5.63
N VAL A 154 10.11 9.83 -6.73
CA VAL A 154 10.39 11.27 -6.71
C VAL A 154 9.15 12.05 -6.26
N ALA A 155 7.99 11.76 -6.83
CA ALA A 155 6.73 12.39 -6.46
C ALA A 155 6.38 12.19 -4.98
N GLN A 156 6.56 10.97 -4.46
CA GLN A 156 6.35 10.63 -3.05
C GLN A 156 7.31 11.40 -2.13
N CYS A 157 8.59 11.53 -2.49
CA CYS A 157 9.55 12.30 -1.69
C CYS A 157 9.22 13.80 -1.64
N ILE A 158 8.82 14.37 -2.78
CA ILE A 158 8.35 15.76 -2.84
C ILE A 158 7.08 15.92 -2.00
N GLY A 159 6.10 15.02 -2.19
CA GLY A 159 4.87 14.99 -1.41
C GLY A 159 5.12 14.92 0.09
N ALA A 160 5.98 14.00 0.54
CA ALA A 160 6.36 13.88 1.93
C ALA A 160 6.97 15.16 2.51
N THR A 161 7.83 15.83 1.73
CA THR A 161 8.41 17.12 2.14
C THR A 161 7.33 18.20 2.30
N LEU A 162 6.37 18.27 1.37
CA LEU A 162 5.23 19.19 1.47
C LEU A 162 4.33 18.88 2.68
N GLY A 163 4.08 17.59 2.96
CA GLY A 163 3.34 17.16 4.15
C GLY A 163 4.02 17.56 5.45
N ALA A 164 5.35 17.37 5.54
CA ALA A 164 6.14 17.79 6.69
C ALA A 164 6.20 19.33 6.84
N LEU A 165 6.26 20.08 5.74
CA LEU A 165 6.15 21.55 5.76
C LEU A 165 4.78 22.01 6.25
N ALA A 166 3.70 21.38 5.79
CA ALA A 166 2.35 21.66 6.25
C ALA A 166 2.19 21.37 7.75
N LEU A 167 2.78 20.28 8.23
CA LEU A 167 2.80 19.95 9.66
C LEU A 167 3.55 21.03 10.46
N LYS A 168 4.75 21.40 10.02
CA LYS A 168 5.55 22.47 10.64
C LYS A 168 4.79 23.81 10.72
N ALA A 169 3.96 24.11 9.72
CA ALA A 169 3.17 25.35 9.70
C ALA A 169 2.03 25.38 10.73
N VAL A 170 1.55 24.22 11.19
CA VAL A 170 0.43 24.15 12.15
C VAL A 170 0.85 23.87 13.59
N VAL A 171 2.01 23.23 13.79
CA VAL A 171 2.51 22.93 15.15
C VAL A 171 3.31 24.09 15.74
N SER A 172 3.32 24.19 17.07
CA SER A 172 4.18 25.16 17.76
C SER A 172 5.67 24.79 17.62
N SER A 173 6.55 25.78 17.75
CA SER A 173 8.00 25.55 17.76
C SER A 173 8.43 24.56 18.86
N THR A 174 7.73 24.55 19.99
CA THR A 174 8.00 23.62 21.09
C THR A 174 7.68 22.18 20.66
N ILE A 175 6.53 21.95 20.02
CA ILE A 175 6.13 20.63 19.52
C ILE A 175 7.07 20.17 18.40
N GLU A 176 7.43 21.06 17.47
CA GLU A 176 8.42 20.78 16.42
C GLU A 176 9.75 20.27 17.00
N GLN A 177 10.25 20.91 18.05
CA GLN A 177 11.52 20.53 18.66
C GLN A 177 11.42 19.24 19.47
N SER A 178 10.36 19.07 20.26
CA SER A 178 10.18 17.93 21.16
C SER A 178 9.91 16.62 20.42
N PHE A 179 9.19 16.67 19.29
CA PHE A 179 8.76 15.47 18.55
C PHE A 179 9.39 15.34 17.17
N SER A 180 10.30 16.25 16.79
CA SER A 180 11.01 16.20 15.50
C SER A 180 10.08 16.08 14.29
N LEU A 181 8.91 16.72 14.34
CA LEU A 181 7.83 16.62 13.33
C LEU A 181 7.35 15.17 13.08
N GLY A 182 7.47 14.27 14.07
CA GLY A 182 7.15 12.85 13.91
C GLY A 182 8.15 12.08 13.03
N GLY A 183 9.29 12.67 12.69
CA GLY A 183 10.28 12.07 11.81
C GLY A 183 10.90 10.77 12.34
N CYS A 184 11.42 9.96 11.42
CA CYS A 184 12.13 8.72 11.77
C CYS A 184 13.51 9.04 12.34
N THR A 185 13.78 8.61 13.56
CA THR A 185 15.07 8.79 14.23
C THR A 185 15.50 7.52 14.96
N LEU A 186 16.81 7.30 15.05
CA LEU A 186 17.40 6.22 15.85
C LEU A 186 17.49 6.58 17.33
N THR A 187 17.69 7.87 17.61
CA THR A 187 17.91 8.41 18.95
C THR A 187 17.10 9.69 19.14
N VAL A 188 16.69 9.95 20.38
CA VAL A 188 16.15 11.25 20.79
C VAL A 188 16.99 11.81 21.91
N VAL A 189 17.08 13.13 21.95
CA VAL A 189 17.71 13.85 23.03
C VAL A 189 16.64 14.22 24.04
N THR A 190 16.76 13.72 25.27
CA THR A 190 15.85 14.04 26.38
C THR A 190 16.56 14.79 27.49
N ALA A 191 15.80 15.49 28.34
CA ALA A 191 16.34 16.13 29.53
C ALA A 191 16.71 15.07 30.59
N GLY A 192 18.00 14.99 30.93
CA GLY A 192 18.51 14.14 32.00
C GLY A 192 18.94 14.92 33.24
N PRO A 193 19.25 14.23 34.35
CA PRO A 193 19.63 14.85 35.63
C PRO A 193 20.87 15.76 35.55
N ASN A 194 21.76 15.50 34.59
CA ASN A 194 23.05 16.20 34.41
C ASN A 194 23.16 16.92 33.05
N GLY A 195 22.04 17.17 32.37
CA GLY A 195 22.01 17.74 31.02
C GLY A 195 21.30 16.84 30.00
N PRO A 196 21.36 17.17 28.70
CA PRO A 196 20.73 16.38 27.64
C PRO A 196 21.36 14.99 27.57
N VAL A 197 20.53 13.94 27.56
CA VAL A 197 20.95 12.55 27.40
C VAL A 197 20.33 11.99 26.13
N GLU A 198 21.17 11.39 25.30
CA GLU A 198 20.76 10.68 24.11
C GLU A 198 20.31 9.26 24.48
N ILE A 199 19.08 8.94 24.10
CA ILE A 199 18.46 7.63 24.34
C ILE A 199 17.89 7.14 23.01
N GLY A 200 18.06 5.85 22.72
CA GLY A 200 17.59 5.29 21.46
C GLY A 200 18.07 3.86 21.25
N ILE A 201 17.91 3.37 20.03
CA ILE A 201 18.30 2.00 19.67
C ILE A 201 19.61 1.98 18.88
N GLY A 202 20.35 0.88 19.00
CA GLY A 202 21.55 0.70 18.19
C GLY A 202 21.21 0.66 16.69
N THR A 203 22.06 1.24 15.84
CA THR A 203 21.86 1.27 14.39
C THR A 203 21.60 -0.11 13.78
N ALA A 204 22.29 -1.14 14.26
CA ALA A 204 22.09 -2.52 13.80
C ALA A 204 20.70 -3.07 14.18
N GLN A 205 20.19 -2.74 15.37
CA GLN A 205 18.85 -3.17 15.81
C GLN A 205 17.77 -2.49 14.97
N ALA A 206 17.91 -1.18 14.75
CA ALA A 206 17.01 -0.41 13.87
C ALA A 206 16.99 -0.97 12.45
N PHE A 207 18.17 -1.28 11.92
CA PHE A 207 18.33 -1.83 10.59
C PHE A 207 17.63 -3.18 10.41
N TRP A 208 17.81 -4.10 11.36
CA TRP A 208 17.08 -5.37 11.33
C TRP A 208 15.58 -5.19 11.48
N LEU A 209 15.14 -4.26 12.35
CA LEU A 209 13.73 -3.97 12.52
C LEU A 209 13.10 -3.46 11.23
N GLU A 210 13.74 -2.51 10.54
CA GLU A 210 13.27 -2.01 9.24
C GLU A 210 13.16 -3.11 8.19
N ILE A 211 14.15 -4.02 8.13
CA ILE A 211 14.13 -5.16 7.20
C ILE A 211 12.94 -6.07 7.51
N PHE A 212 12.78 -6.50 8.76
CA PHE A 212 11.74 -7.47 9.11
C PHE A 212 10.33 -6.88 9.02
N CYS A 213 10.12 -5.68 9.55
CA CYS A 213 8.82 -5.02 9.48
C CYS A 213 8.42 -4.73 8.03
N SER A 214 9.34 -4.24 7.19
CA SER A 214 9.05 -4.00 5.77
C SER A 214 8.81 -5.30 5.01
N PHE A 215 9.54 -6.38 5.31
CA PHE A 215 9.31 -7.68 4.67
C PHE A 215 7.93 -8.23 5.04
N ILE A 216 7.55 -8.20 6.32
CA ILE A 216 6.24 -8.65 6.78
C ILE A 216 5.14 -7.78 6.15
N PHE A 217 5.34 -6.46 6.05
CA PHE A 217 4.40 -5.58 5.38
C PHE A 217 4.16 -5.99 3.91
N LEU A 218 5.24 -6.20 3.15
CA LEU A 218 5.17 -6.63 1.75
C LEU A 218 4.52 -8.02 1.62
N PHE A 219 4.94 -8.96 2.47
CA PHE A 219 4.51 -10.35 2.44
C PHE A 219 3.05 -10.53 2.86
N ALA A 220 2.65 -9.96 4.00
CA ALA A 220 1.36 -10.22 4.63
C ALA A 220 0.22 -9.36 4.06
N SER A 221 0.53 -8.28 3.32
CA SER A 221 -0.51 -7.40 2.80
C SER A 221 -0.35 -7.04 1.33
N ILE A 222 0.83 -6.56 0.91
CA ILE A 222 1.04 -6.08 -0.46
C ILE A 222 0.99 -7.22 -1.48
N TRP A 223 1.43 -8.43 -1.11
CA TRP A 223 1.25 -9.62 -1.95
C TRP A 223 -0.20 -9.84 -2.37
N MET A 224 -1.16 -9.65 -1.46
CA MET A 224 -2.58 -9.77 -1.78
C MET A 224 -3.07 -8.66 -2.74
N ALA A 225 -2.53 -7.44 -2.58
CA ALA A 225 -2.83 -6.34 -3.49
C ALA A 225 -2.27 -6.56 -4.89
N TYR A 226 -1.15 -7.29 -5.00
CA TYR A 226 -0.51 -7.63 -6.27
C TYR A 226 -1.16 -8.82 -6.99
N ASP A 227 -1.84 -9.71 -6.26
CA ASP A 227 -2.61 -10.80 -6.85
C ASP A 227 -3.97 -10.28 -7.35
N HIS A 228 -4.06 -9.94 -8.64
CA HIS A 228 -5.29 -9.48 -9.28
C HIS A 228 -6.50 -10.41 -9.08
N ARG A 229 -6.28 -11.73 -8.94
CA ARG A 229 -7.37 -12.67 -8.68
C ARG A 229 -7.94 -12.44 -7.30
N GLN A 230 -7.08 -12.40 -6.29
CA GLN A 230 -7.50 -12.12 -4.92
C GLN A 230 -8.07 -10.71 -4.78
N ALA A 231 -7.45 -9.70 -5.39
CA ALA A 231 -7.94 -8.32 -5.33
C ALA A 231 -9.34 -8.17 -5.95
N LYS A 232 -9.62 -8.90 -7.04
CA LYS A 232 -10.94 -8.91 -7.67
C LYS A 232 -11.98 -9.69 -6.86
N GLU A 233 -11.60 -10.82 -6.27
CA GLU A 233 -12.50 -11.66 -5.46
C GLU A 233 -12.85 -10.99 -4.12
N LEU A 234 -11.88 -10.39 -3.45
CA LEU A 234 -12.03 -9.76 -2.13
C LEU A 234 -12.55 -8.32 -2.22
N GLY A 235 -12.29 -7.64 -3.34
CA GLY A 235 -12.61 -6.22 -3.53
C GLY A 235 -11.60 -5.29 -2.87
N HIS A 236 -11.42 -4.11 -3.46
CA HIS A 236 -10.42 -3.11 -3.06
C HIS A 236 -10.57 -2.64 -1.61
N VAL A 237 -11.81 -2.50 -1.11
CA VAL A 237 -12.08 -2.10 0.28
C VAL A 237 -11.47 -3.09 1.27
N LEU A 238 -11.68 -4.39 1.07
CA LEU A 238 -11.16 -5.41 1.98
C LEU A 238 -9.63 -5.51 1.88
N VAL A 239 -9.08 -5.49 0.66
CA VAL A 239 -7.62 -5.53 0.45
C VAL A 239 -6.93 -4.36 1.15
N PHE A 240 -7.38 -3.12 0.94
CA PHE A 240 -6.76 -1.96 1.58
C PHE A 240 -7.01 -1.90 3.07
N SER A 241 -8.14 -2.42 3.57
CA SER A 241 -8.35 -2.59 5.01
C SER A 241 -7.34 -3.55 5.62
N ILE A 242 -7.03 -4.67 4.94
CA ILE A 242 -6.00 -5.61 5.39
C ILE A 242 -4.62 -4.95 5.39
N VAL A 243 -4.29 -4.19 4.34
CA VAL A 243 -3.03 -3.41 4.28
C VAL A 243 -2.92 -2.43 5.45
N GLY A 244 -3.98 -1.67 5.74
CA GLY A 244 -4.03 -0.77 6.89
C GLY A 244 -3.87 -1.51 8.22
N VAL A 245 -4.62 -2.60 8.44
CA VAL A 245 -4.54 -3.39 9.69
C VAL A 245 -3.15 -3.98 9.89
N VAL A 246 -2.54 -4.59 8.86
CA VAL A 246 -1.20 -5.15 8.95
C VAL A 246 -0.18 -4.06 9.28
N LEU A 247 -0.25 -2.91 8.61
CA LEU A 247 0.65 -1.78 8.89
C LEU A 247 0.44 -1.25 10.31
N GLY A 248 -0.81 -1.09 10.76
CA GLY A 248 -1.12 -0.69 12.13
C GLY A 248 -0.54 -1.68 13.15
N LEU A 249 -0.68 -2.99 12.94
CA LEU A 249 -0.09 -4.01 13.79
C LEU A 249 1.44 -3.94 13.81
N LEU A 250 2.08 -3.68 12.67
CA LEU A 250 3.54 -3.49 12.60
C LEU A 250 3.98 -2.23 13.33
N VAL A 251 3.20 -1.14 13.28
CA VAL A 251 3.43 0.05 14.10
C VAL A 251 3.30 -0.29 15.58
N PHE A 252 2.28 -1.04 16.00
CA PHE A 252 2.13 -1.48 17.39
C PHE A 252 3.30 -2.35 17.86
N VAL A 253 3.65 -3.37 17.09
CA VAL A 253 4.74 -4.30 17.41
C VAL A 253 6.07 -3.57 17.45
N SER A 254 6.39 -2.75 16.44
CA SER A 254 7.65 -2.02 16.43
C SER A 254 7.74 -1.04 17.59
N THR A 255 6.70 -0.24 17.88
CA THR A 255 6.71 0.71 19.00
C THR A 255 6.71 0.04 20.38
N THR A 256 6.19 -1.18 20.51
CA THR A 256 6.08 -1.89 21.81
C THR A 256 7.24 -2.86 22.07
N VAL A 257 7.70 -3.58 21.06
CA VAL A 257 8.82 -4.55 21.19
C VAL A 257 10.15 -3.82 21.28
N THR A 258 10.27 -2.64 20.67
CA THR A 258 11.52 -1.85 20.68
C THR A 258 11.51 -0.72 21.69
N THR A 259 10.77 -0.85 22.81
CA THR A 259 10.64 0.16 23.90
C THR A 259 11.98 0.47 24.60
N GLN A 260 12.92 1.01 23.84
CA GLN A 260 13.95 1.93 24.27
C GLN A 260 13.33 3.31 24.07
N LYS A 261 13.25 4.08 25.16
CA LYS A 261 12.75 5.44 25.11
C LYS A 261 13.52 6.18 24.00
N GLY A 262 12.82 6.72 23.01
CA GLY A 262 13.44 7.45 21.91
C GLY A 262 13.35 6.84 20.52
N TYR A 263 12.83 5.63 20.37
CA TYR A 263 12.55 5.09 19.04
C TYR A 263 11.05 5.08 18.75
N ALA A 264 10.64 5.78 17.68
CA ALA A 264 9.24 5.99 17.33
C ALA A 264 8.60 4.81 16.56
N GLY A 265 9.28 3.66 16.50
CA GLY A 265 8.85 2.50 15.72
C GLY A 265 9.46 2.47 14.31
N ALA A 266 9.20 1.38 13.58
CA ALA A 266 9.72 1.19 12.23
C ALA A 266 9.07 2.18 11.27
N GLY A 267 9.87 2.85 10.45
CA GLY A 267 9.44 3.80 9.44
C GLY A 267 8.67 3.12 8.31
N MET A 268 9.21 2.04 7.73
CA MET A 268 8.60 1.26 6.63
C MET A 268 8.20 2.09 5.38
N ASN A 269 8.53 3.38 5.35
CA ASN A 269 8.24 4.32 4.28
C ASN A 269 9.39 5.33 4.17
N PRO A 270 10.32 5.13 3.22
CA PRO A 270 11.49 6.01 3.09
C PRO A 270 11.12 7.46 2.78
N ALA A 271 10.06 7.71 2.00
CA ALA A 271 9.62 9.07 1.68
C ALA A 271 9.13 9.80 2.93
N ARG A 272 8.32 9.14 3.78
CA ARG A 272 7.87 9.69 5.07
C ARG A 272 9.08 10.11 5.92
N CYS A 273 10.04 9.21 6.09
CA CYS A 273 11.24 9.51 6.87
C CYS A 273 12.04 10.67 6.27
N LEU A 274 12.20 10.69 4.95
CA LEU A 274 12.94 11.74 4.23
C LEU A 274 12.26 13.11 4.36
N GLY A 275 10.94 13.18 4.20
CA GLY A 275 10.20 14.45 4.26
C GLY A 275 10.42 15.20 5.58
N ALA A 276 10.27 14.51 6.70
CA ALA A 276 10.55 15.08 8.02
C ALA A 276 12.04 15.45 8.17
N ALA A 277 12.97 14.61 7.72
CA ALA A 277 14.41 14.87 7.81
C ALA A 277 14.84 16.12 7.02
N ILE A 278 14.27 16.33 5.83
CA ILE A 278 14.52 17.54 5.01
C ILE A 278 14.04 18.80 5.73
N VAL A 279 12.85 18.76 6.34
CA VAL A 279 12.22 19.96 6.93
C VAL A 279 12.78 20.30 8.32
N ARG A 280 13.00 19.28 9.15
CA ARG A 280 13.41 19.45 10.55
C ARG A 280 14.93 19.45 10.73
N GLY A 281 15.66 18.70 9.89
CA GLY A 281 17.12 18.58 9.94
C GLY A 281 17.67 17.97 11.24
N GLY A 282 18.96 18.16 11.47
CA GLY A 282 19.65 17.72 12.69
C GLY A 282 19.75 16.20 12.82
N HIS A 283 19.44 15.68 14.01
CA HIS A 283 19.58 14.26 14.37
C HIS A 283 18.78 13.29 13.49
N LEU A 284 17.75 13.76 12.77
CA LEU A 284 17.01 12.93 11.81
C LEU A 284 17.87 12.43 10.62
N TRP A 285 19.02 13.05 10.38
CA TRP A 285 20.00 12.58 9.40
C TRP A 285 20.93 11.49 9.93
N GLU A 286 21.03 11.35 11.26
CA GLU A 286 21.89 10.37 11.90
C GLU A 286 21.32 8.96 11.71
N GLY A 287 22.01 8.16 10.89
CA GLY A 287 21.55 6.82 10.53
C GLY A 287 20.35 6.81 9.56
N HIS A 288 20.03 7.93 8.91
CA HIS A 288 18.89 8.02 7.98
C HIS A 288 18.89 6.97 6.86
N TRP A 289 20.09 6.55 6.44
CA TRP A 289 20.27 5.50 5.43
C TRP A 289 19.59 4.18 5.81
N VAL A 290 19.40 3.89 7.10
CA VAL A 290 18.71 2.70 7.60
C VAL A 290 17.28 2.61 7.07
N PHE A 291 16.57 3.75 7.03
CA PHE A 291 15.18 3.83 6.56
C PHE A 291 15.04 3.66 5.05
N TRP A 292 16.15 3.64 4.31
CA TRP A 292 16.19 3.34 2.87
C TRP A 292 16.72 1.94 2.60
N ALA A 293 17.88 1.61 3.17
CA ALA A 293 18.56 0.34 2.94
C ALA A 293 17.78 -0.83 3.53
N GLY A 294 17.23 -0.70 4.74
CA GLY A 294 16.48 -1.77 5.40
C GLY A 294 15.24 -2.17 4.58
N PRO A 295 14.33 -1.22 4.27
CA PRO A 295 13.17 -1.53 3.45
C PRO A 295 13.51 -1.91 2.01
N GLY A 296 14.61 -1.38 1.44
CA GLY A 296 15.11 -1.78 0.13
C GLY A 296 15.54 -3.25 0.08
N ILE A 297 16.26 -3.74 1.10
CA ILE A 297 16.63 -5.15 1.24
C ILE A 297 15.38 -6.03 1.40
N ALA A 298 14.38 -5.57 2.15
CA ALA A 298 13.11 -6.28 2.27
C ALA A 298 12.40 -6.44 0.92
N CYS A 299 12.46 -5.45 0.02
CA CYS A 299 11.91 -5.56 -1.34
C CYS A 299 12.61 -6.65 -2.15
N VAL A 300 13.95 -6.74 -2.06
CA VAL A 300 14.73 -7.78 -2.73
C VAL A 300 14.41 -9.17 -2.15
N ALA A 301 14.34 -9.29 -0.83
CA ALA A 301 13.99 -10.54 -0.16
C ALA A 301 12.58 -11.01 -0.56
N PHE A 302 11.61 -10.10 -0.59
CA PHE A 302 10.25 -10.37 -1.05
C PHE A 302 10.23 -10.82 -2.51
N TYR A 303 10.94 -10.12 -3.40
CA TYR A 303 11.08 -10.51 -4.79
C TYR A 303 11.67 -11.93 -4.96
N LEU A 304 12.72 -12.27 -4.22
CA LEU A 304 13.29 -13.63 -4.24
C LEU A 304 12.27 -14.67 -3.78
N TYR A 305 11.48 -14.36 -2.75
CA TYR A 305 10.39 -15.20 -2.29
C TYR A 305 9.36 -15.46 -3.41
N THR A 306 8.98 -14.44 -4.20
CA THR A 306 8.02 -14.62 -5.30
C THR A 306 8.50 -15.58 -6.38
N LYS A 307 9.83 -15.72 -6.56
CA LYS A 307 10.43 -16.65 -7.54
C LYS A 307 10.47 -18.10 -7.05
N ILE A 308 10.41 -18.34 -5.75
CA ILE A 308 10.41 -19.69 -5.16
C ILE A 308 9.02 -20.35 -5.29
N ILE A 309 7.94 -19.54 -5.28
CA ILE A 309 6.57 -20.06 -5.34
C ILE A 309 6.26 -20.66 -6.73
N PRO A 310 5.61 -21.84 -6.80
CA PRO A 310 5.22 -22.45 -8.06
C PRO A 310 4.31 -21.57 -8.91
N ARG A 311 4.71 -21.33 -10.17
CA ARG A 311 3.98 -20.50 -11.16
C ARG A 311 2.53 -20.93 -11.40
N ASN A 312 2.16 -22.16 -11.07
CA ASN A 312 0.81 -22.70 -11.31
C ASN A 312 -0.27 -22.04 -10.42
N HIS A 313 0.11 -21.45 -9.28
CA HIS A 313 -0.77 -20.61 -8.46
C HIS A 313 -0.67 -19.11 -8.80
N HIS A 314 0.19 -18.76 -9.76
CA HIS A 314 0.56 -17.40 -10.09
C HIS A 314 0.32 -17.14 -11.59
N ARG A 315 -0.96 -16.91 -11.94
CA ARG A 315 -1.35 -16.27 -13.20
C ARG A 315 -1.73 -14.82 -12.96
N SER A 316 -0.85 -14.06 -12.31
CA SER A 316 -0.75 -12.65 -12.67
C SER A 316 -0.29 -12.62 -14.13
N LYS A 317 -0.83 -11.72 -14.96
CA LYS A 317 -0.15 -11.38 -16.22
C LYS A 317 1.21 -10.79 -15.81
N ALA A 318 2.21 -11.61 -15.56
CA ALA A 318 3.57 -11.16 -15.31
C ALA A 318 4.07 -10.61 -16.66
N TYR A 319 3.91 -9.30 -16.81
CA TYR A 319 4.16 -8.50 -18.01
C TYR A 319 5.67 -8.45 -18.35
N ASP A 320 5.95 -8.03 -19.58
CA ASP A 320 7.25 -8.01 -20.29
C ASP A 320 8.47 -7.37 -19.57
N HIS A 321 8.32 -6.86 -18.34
CA HIS A 321 9.30 -6.02 -17.61
C HIS A 321 9.85 -6.63 -16.30
N ASP A 322 9.68 -7.92 -16.03
CA ASP A 322 10.23 -8.58 -14.82
C ASP A 322 11.75 -8.35 -14.67
N PHE A 323 12.23 -7.94 -13.47
CA PHE A 323 13.64 -7.59 -13.21
C PHE A 323 14.62 -8.67 -13.68
N TYR A 324 14.30 -9.95 -13.46
CA TYR A 324 15.10 -11.06 -13.96
C TYR A 324 15.25 -11.08 -15.48
N ASN A 325 14.16 -10.79 -16.21
CA ASN A 325 14.18 -10.71 -17.66
C ASN A 325 15.03 -9.53 -18.14
N ILE A 326 14.97 -8.38 -17.45
CA ILE A 326 15.84 -7.21 -17.72
C ILE A 326 17.31 -7.60 -17.62
N VAL A 327 17.68 -8.17 -16.48
CA VAL A 327 19.05 -8.61 -16.20
C VAL A 327 19.50 -9.60 -17.26
N LYS A 328 18.67 -10.62 -17.56
CA LYS A 328 18.98 -11.64 -18.57
C LYS A 328 19.24 -11.05 -19.95
N VAL A 329 18.43 -10.08 -20.40
CA VAL A 329 18.61 -9.43 -21.72
C VAL A 329 19.87 -8.56 -21.75
N VAL A 330 20.12 -7.79 -20.70
CA VAL A 330 21.33 -6.95 -20.59
C VAL A 330 22.60 -7.79 -20.66
N PHE A 331 22.64 -8.93 -19.96
CA PHE A 331 23.80 -9.82 -19.97
C PHE A 331 23.93 -10.60 -21.29
N ARG A 332 22.82 -10.97 -21.95
CA ARG A 332 22.85 -11.59 -23.29
C ARG A 332 23.43 -10.65 -24.34
N ASN A 333 22.98 -9.38 -24.39
CA ASN A 333 23.46 -8.40 -25.37
C ASN A 333 24.93 -7.99 -25.17
N ARG A 334 25.52 -8.23 -23.98
CA ARG A 334 26.97 -8.05 -23.74
C ARG A 334 27.81 -9.23 -24.23
N GLY A 335 27.24 -10.42 -24.35
CA GLY A 335 27.90 -11.60 -24.91
C GLY A 335 28.06 -11.52 -26.43
N GLU A 336 27.05 -10.99 -27.13
CA GLU A 336 27.01 -10.91 -28.60
C GLU A 336 27.86 -9.76 -29.20
N ARG A 337 28.46 -8.88 -28.37
CA ARG A 337 29.36 -7.80 -28.82
C ARG A 337 30.85 -8.18 -28.85
N LYS A 338 31.18 -9.46 -28.66
CA LYS A 338 32.57 -9.94 -28.57
C LYS A 338 33.05 -10.78 -29.76
N ASP A 339 32.22 -10.93 -30.79
CA ASP A 339 32.57 -11.62 -32.04
C ASP A 339 32.50 -10.64 -33.23
#